data_AF-Q7ZWP9-F1
#
_entry.id   AF-Q7ZWP9-F1
#
_cell.length_a   1.000
_cell.length_b   1.000
_cell.length_c   1.000
_cell.angle_alpha   90.00
_cell.angle_beta   90.00
_cell.angle_gamma   90.00
#
_symmetry.space_group_name_H-M   'P 1'
#
loop_
_entity.id
_entity.type
_entity.pdbx_description
1 polymer ?
#
loop_
_entity_poly.entity_id
_entity_poly.type
_entity_poly.pdbx_seq_one_letter_code
_entity_poly.pdbx_strand_id
1 'polypeptide(L)'
;MGEQPIFTTKAHVFQIDPSTKKNWVPASKQAVSVSYFYDSTRNSYRIISVDGTKFADKFQEVKEAAKLARDRSQEKMVTSSNHSQESGRETPCSTRASSINGTDDEKASHGEPPDEELKIENDKLKTALAQSSSNVKKWETELETLRENNARLSTALQESISSVEHWKRQFLTCKDESDQLRIKIGELEAQCDEIEKERERNKELNKRLQELEVEIQDKEAELEDLRKQSELLPQLMAECESMTEKLQDSEIRNQELEEKVRTLRKDMDESRHRHGHLKLELKHFLNVFDAKMDDLHELRQGLSKLQIDN
;
A
#
# COMPACT_ATOMS: atom_id res chain seq x y z
N MET A 1 1.50 23.34 23.20
CA MET A 1 1.43 22.90 21.79
C MET A 1 0.81 21.51 21.79
N GLY A 2 0.05 21.13 20.76
CA GLY A 2 -0.60 19.80 20.70
C GLY A 2 0.39 18.68 20.39
N GLU A 3 -0.02 17.43 20.65
CA GLU A 3 0.67 16.23 20.17
C GLU A 3 0.83 16.29 18.64
N GLN A 4 2.04 16.04 18.13
CA GLN A 4 2.28 15.95 16.68
C GLN A 4 2.13 14.50 16.21
N PRO A 5 1.50 14.25 15.04
CA PRO A 5 1.42 12.91 14.48
C PRO A 5 2.77 12.45 13.94
N ILE A 6 3.05 11.15 14.08
CA ILE A 6 4.22 10.48 13.50
C ILE A 6 4.11 10.46 11.97
N PHE A 7 2.89 10.24 11.46
CA PHE A 7 2.58 10.19 10.04
C PHE A 7 1.16 10.68 9.80
N THR A 8 0.89 11.28 8.64
CA THR A 8 -0.46 11.70 8.22
C THR A 8 -0.63 11.50 6.72
N THR A 9 -1.78 10.93 6.33
CA THR A 9 -2.18 10.75 4.93
C THR A 9 -3.65 11.13 4.73
N LYS A 10 -4.12 11.21 3.48
CA LYS A 10 -5.55 11.39 3.15
C LYS A 10 -6.14 10.10 2.61
N ALA A 11 -7.27 9.66 3.18
CA ALA A 11 -7.97 8.45 2.76
C ALA A 11 -9.49 8.61 2.88
N HIS A 12 -10.24 7.85 2.07
CA HIS A 12 -11.66 7.61 2.31
C HIS A 12 -11.79 6.55 3.39
N VAL A 13 -12.50 6.86 4.49
CA VAL A 13 -12.62 5.93 5.62
C VAL A 13 -13.95 5.19 5.51
N PHE A 14 -13.91 3.88 5.72
CA PHE A 14 -15.06 3.00 5.78
C PHE A 14 -15.06 2.27 7.13
N GLN A 15 -16.25 1.90 7.61
CA GLN A 15 -16.42 1.06 8.79
C GLN A 15 -17.32 -0.12 8.43
N ILE A 16 -17.19 -1.24 9.16
CA ILE A 16 -18.15 -2.33 9.07
C ILE A 16 -19.45 -1.87 9.75
N ASP A 17 -20.59 -2.07 9.08
CA ASP A 17 -21.90 -1.78 9.63
C ASP A 17 -22.11 -2.51 10.97
N PRO A 18 -22.36 -1.79 12.08
CA PRO A 18 -22.54 -2.40 13.40
C PRO A 18 -23.71 -3.37 13.48
N SER A 19 -24.73 -3.19 12.63
CA SER A 19 -25.96 -3.99 12.64
C SER A 19 -25.83 -5.27 11.80
N THR A 20 -25.36 -5.18 10.54
CA THR A 20 -25.24 -6.35 9.66
C THR A 20 -23.92 -7.11 9.80
N LYS A 21 -22.88 -6.48 10.38
CA LYS A 21 -21.51 -7.04 10.57
C LYS A 21 -20.80 -7.55 9.30
N LYS A 22 -21.40 -7.40 8.12
CA LYS A 22 -20.93 -7.94 6.84
C LYS A 22 -20.67 -6.89 5.77
N ASN A 23 -21.32 -5.72 5.87
CA ASN A 23 -21.25 -4.67 4.86
C ASN A 23 -20.29 -3.56 5.28
N TRP A 24 -19.52 -3.04 4.32
CA TRP A 24 -18.74 -1.81 4.48
C TRP A 24 -19.64 -0.60 4.21
N VAL A 25 -19.65 0.35 5.13
CA VAL A 25 -20.37 1.63 5.00
C VAL A 25 -19.41 2.81 5.09
N PRO A 26 -19.58 3.87 4.28
CA PRO A 26 -18.67 5.02 4.28
C PRO A 26 -18.72 5.76 5.62
N ALA A 27 -17.57 5.92 6.24
CA ALA A 27 -17.38 6.66 7.48
C ALA A 27 -16.94 8.12 7.24
N SER A 28 -16.70 8.54 6.00
CA SER A 28 -16.58 9.94 5.60
C SER A 28 -17.18 10.15 4.20
N LYS A 29 -17.70 11.36 3.90
CA LYS A 29 -18.23 11.71 2.57
C LYS A 29 -17.14 12.06 1.55
N GLN A 30 -15.94 12.39 2.03
CA GLN A 30 -14.77 12.78 1.25
C GLN A 30 -13.51 12.18 1.89
N ALA A 31 -12.36 12.30 1.22
CA ALA A 31 -11.08 11.90 1.80
C ALA A 31 -10.70 12.79 3.00
N VAL A 32 -10.44 12.17 4.14
CA VAL A 32 -10.13 12.84 5.42
C VAL A 32 -8.69 12.56 5.84
N SER A 33 -8.13 13.42 6.70
CA SER A 33 -6.79 13.21 7.24
C SER A 33 -6.82 12.07 8.27
N VAL A 34 -6.02 11.04 7.99
CA VAL A 34 -5.79 9.90 8.87
C VAL A 34 -4.35 9.98 9.38
N SER A 35 -4.20 10.06 10.68
CA SER A 35 -2.93 10.37 11.35
C SER A 35 -2.58 9.30 12.39
N TYR A 36 -1.31 8.91 12.43
CA TYR A 36 -0.77 7.95 13.40
C TYR A 36 -0.08 8.69 14.54
N PHE A 37 -0.49 8.41 15.78
CA PHE A 37 0.05 9.01 17.00
C PHE A 37 0.59 7.93 17.94
N TYR A 38 1.60 8.28 18.73
CA TYR A 38 2.01 7.50 19.90
C TYR A 38 1.55 8.21 21.16
N ASP A 39 0.71 7.53 21.94
CA ASP A 39 0.23 7.98 23.25
C ASP A 39 1.18 7.45 24.32
N SER A 40 2.07 8.32 24.80
CA SER A 40 3.03 7.99 25.85
C SER A 40 2.38 7.69 27.20
N THR A 41 1.19 8.24 27.48
CA THR A 41 0.46 7.99 28.74
C THR A 41 -0.13 6.58 28.78
N ARG A 42 -0.50 6.05 27.61
CA ARG A 42 -1.06 4.69 27.44
C ARG A 42 -0.06 3.70 26.84
N ASN A 43 1.20 4.11 26.63
CA ASN A 43 2.25 3.36 25.93
C ASN A 43 1.72 2.60 24.70
N SER A 44 0.94 3.28 23.85
CA SER A 44 0.23 2.65 22.72
C SER A 44 0.08 3.59 21.55
N TYR A 45 -0.06 3.00 20.36
CA TYR A 45 -0.29 3.77 19.14
C TYR A 45 -1.78 3.92 18.85
N ARG A 46 -2.17 5.08 18.32
CA ARG A 46 -3.56 5.42 17.98
C ARG A 46 -3.63 5.95 16.54
N ILE A 47 -4.57 5.44 15.77
CA ILE A 47 -4.98 6.03 14.49
C ILE A 47 -6.12 7.00 14.78
N ILE A 48 -5.95 8.27 14.42
CA ILE A 48 -6.97 9.31 14.54
C ILE A 48 -7.34 9.78 13.14
N SER A 49 -8.61 9.67 12.80
CA SER A 49 -9.19 10.21 11.57
C SER A 49 -10.11 11.37 11.92
N VAL A 50 -9.76 12.59 11.49
CA VAL A 50 -10.57 13.79 11.75
C VAL A 50 -11.38 14.14 10.50
N ASP A 51 -12.65 13.77 10.50
CA ASP A 51 -13.64 14.34 9.58
C ASP A 51 -14.22 15.61 10.20
N GLY A 52 -13.78 16.77 9.69
CA GLY A 52 -14.24 18.08 10.16
C GLY A 52 -15.76 18.27 10.02
N THR A 53 -16.41 17.58 9.07
CA THR A 53 -17.87 17.65 8.90
C THR A 53 -18.58 16.85 10.00
N LYS A 54 -18.14 15.63 10.29
CA LYS A 54 -18.70 14.84 11.41
C LYS A 54 -18.48 15.48 12.78
N PHE A 55 -17.37 16.18 12.98
CA PHE A 55 -17.18 16.96 14.21
C PHE A 55 -18.14 18.14 14.27
N ALA A 56 -18.30 18.91 13.18
CA ALA A 56 -19.23 20.03 13.12
C ALA A 56 -20.69 19.59 13.34
N ASP A 57 -21.13 18.51 12.69
CA ASP A 57 -22.47 17.95 12.82
C ASP A 57 -22.74 17.49 14.27
N LYS A 58 -21.82 16.71 14.87
CA LYS A 58 -21.95 16.28 16.27
C LYS A 58 -21.83 17.42 17.28
N PHE A 59 -21.00 18.43 17.00
CA PHE A 59 -20.88 19.61 17.85
C PHE A 59 -22.17 20.44 17.82
N GLN A 60 -22.81 20.56 16.66
CA GLN A 60 -24.11 21.22 16.53
C GLN A 60 -25.23 20.37 17.16
N GLU A 61 -25.20 19.04 17.05
CA GLU A 61 -26.11 18.12 17.76
C GLU A 61 -26.01 18.27 19.29
N VAL A 62 -24.78 18.23 19.84
CA VAL A 62 -24.53 18.43 21.28
C VAL A 62 -24.93 19.83 21.73
N LYS A 63 -24.73 20.85 20.89
CA LYS A 63 -25.13 22.24 21.17
C LYS A 63 -26.65 22.42 21.20
N GLU A 64 -27.39 21.82 20.26
CA GLU A 64 -28.86 21.81 20.30
C GLU A 64 -29.39 20.96 21.47
N ALA A 65 -28.79 19.81 21.77
CA ALA A 65 -29.17 19.00 22.93
C ALA A 65 -28.93 19.73 24.27
N ALA A 66 -27.81 20.44 24.40
CA ALA A 66 -27.50 21.27 25.57
C ALA A 66 -28.46 22.47 25.69
N LYS A 67 -28.87 23.07 24.57
CA LYS A 67 -29.92 24.10 24.54
C LYS A 67 -31.27 23.53 24.96
N LEU A 68 -31.70 22.42 24.39
CA LEU A 68 -32.96 21.74 24.73
C LEU A 68 -33.01 21.33 26.22
N ALA A 69 -31.89 20.92 26.80
CA ALA A 69 -31.77 20.61 28.22
C ALA A 69 -31.89 21.87 29.11
N ARG A 70 -31.39 23.03 28.66
CA ARG A 70 -31.60 24.32 29.34
C ARG A 70 -33.05 24.77 29.24
N ASP A 71 -33.65 24.71 28.06
CA ASP A 71 -35.04 25.12 27.84
C ASP A 71 -36.00 24.24 28.69
N ARG A 72 -35.81 22.91 28.65
CA ARG A 72 -36.59 21.95 29.48
C ARG A 72 -36.39 22.13 30.98
N SER A 73 -35.22 22.60 31.44
CA SER A 73 -34.98 22.88 32.87
C SER A 73 -35.59 24.19 33.32
N GLN A 74 -35.72 25.19 32.43
CA GLN A 74 -36.54 26.39 32.71
C GLN A 74 -38.04 26.04 32.75
N GLU A 75 -38.56 25.24 31.82
CA GLU A 75 -39.98 24.81 31.84
C GLU A 75 -40.34 24.03 33.12
N LYS A 76 -39.45 23.16 33.61
CA LYS A 76 -39.67 22.40 34.84
C LYS A 76 -39.74 23.27 36.10
N MET A 77 -39.06 24.42 36.12
CA MET A 77 -39.13 25.36 37.25
C MET A 77 -40.46 26.12 37.29
N VAL A 78 -41.10 26.34 36.13
CA VAL A 78 -42.39 27.06 36.03
C VAL A 78 -43.58 26.14 36.27
N THR A 79 -43.44 24.82 36.05
CA THR A 79 -44.55 23.85 36.09
C THR A 79 -44.58 22.92 37.31
N SER A 80 -43.50 22.82 38.10
CA SER A 80 -43.41 21.90 39.24
C SER A 80 -44.05 22.41 40.55
N SER A 81 -44.66 23.59 40.56
CA SER A 81 -45.36 24.11 41.74
C SER A 81 -46.81 23.62 41.76
N ASN A 82 -47.02 22.34 42.12
CA ASN A 82 -48.12 21.87 42.97
C ASN A 82 -48.18 20.34 43.10
N HIS A 83 -48.70 19.90 44.25
CA HIS A 83 -49.18 18.56 44.61
C HIS A 83 -48.14 17.53 45.12
N SER A 84 -48.48 16.92 46.26
CA SER A 84 -47.72 15.93 47.03
C SER A 84 -48.70 15.16 47.92
N GLN A 85 -48.23 14.08 48.58
CA GLN A 85 -48.99 13.03 49.29
C GLN A 85 -49.51 11.92 48.32
N GLU A 86 -49.61 10.63 48.70
CA GLU A 86 -49.72 10.05 50.05
C GLU A 86 -49.21 8.58 50.13
N SER A 87 -48.93 8.15 51.37
CA SER A 87 -49.22 6.82 51.98
C SER A 87 -48.41 5.55 51.68
N GLY A 88 -47.78 5.03 52.75
CA GLY A 88 -47.40 3.64 52.94
C GLY A 88 -47.49 3.29 54.43
N ARG A 89 -48.22 2.23 54.81
CA ARG A 89 -48.45 1.81 56.21
C ARG A 89 -47.80 0.46 56.53
N GLU A 90 -47.42 0.27 57.79
CA GLU A 90 -46.85 -0.96 58.34
C GLU A 90 -47.84 -1.75 59.25
N THR A 91 -47.42 -2.98 59.61
CA THR A 91 -47.76 -3.78 60.82
C THR A 91 -49.22 -4.30 61.04
N PRO A 92 -49.49 -5.29 61.96
CA PRO A 92 -48.60 -6.14 62.79
C PRO A 92 -48.93 -7.67 62.96
N CYS A 93 -47.88 -8.42 63.34
CA CYS A 93 -47.74 -9.45 64.42
C CYS A 93 -48.91 -10.33 64.96
N SER A 94 -48.62 -11.61 65.27
CA SER A 94 -48.87 -12.17 66.62
C SER A 94 -48.05 -13.45 66.95
N THR A 95 -47.63 -13.59 68.21
CA THR A 95 -46.85 -14.70 68.78
C THR A 95 -47.59 -15.27 69.99
N ARG A 96 -47.60 -16.61 70.22
CA ARG A 96 -47.55 -17.15 71.60
C ARG A 96 -47.20 -18.64 71.68
N ALA A 97 -46.42 -18.98 72.72
CA ALA A 97 -46.13 -20.35 73.15
C ALA A 97 -46.73 -20.65 74.55
N SER A 98 -46.67 -21.92 74.92
CA SER A 98 -47.04 -22.58 76.19
C SER A 98 -47.01 -21.77 77.49
N SER A 99 -47.96 -22.07 78.38
CA SER A 99 -47.70 -22.17 79.83
C SER A 99 -48.68 -23.16 80.48
N ILE A 100 -48.21 -23.88 81.51
CA ILE A 100 -48.95 -24.93 82.23
C ILE A 100 -49.07 -24.51 83.70
N ASN A 101 -50.22 -24.72 84.35
CA ASN A 101 -50.34 -24.75 85.81
C ASN A 101 -51.63 -25.49 86.24
N GLY A 102 -51.61 -26.13 87.41
CA GLY A 102 -52.69 -27.04 87.88
C GLY A 102 -53.54 -26.50 89.05
N THR A 103 -54.75 -27.02 89.20
CA THR A 103 -55.79 -26.71 90.22
C THR A 103 -56.94 -27.75 90.02
N ASP A 104 -57.57 -28.44 90.98
CA ASP A 104 -57.33 -28.74 92.42
C ASP A 104 -58.09 -30.05 92.79
N ASP A 105 -58.05 -30.52 94.06
CA ASP A 105 -58.56 -31.85 94.50
C ASP A 105 -60.10 -32.01 94.71
N GLU A 106 -60.54 -33.28 94.58
CA GLU A 106 -61.69 -33.97 95.21
C GLU A 106 -62.91 -33.19 95.78
N LYS A 107 -64.10 -33.52 95.26
CA LYS A 107 -65.31 -33.70 96.11
C LYS A 107 -66.42 -34.53 95.47
N ALA A 108 -66.60 -35.75 95.95
CA ALA A 108 -67.85 -36.51 95.74
C ALA A 108 -69.00 -35.95 96.60
N SER A 109 -70.18 -35.74 96.00
CA SER A 109 -71.49 -36.05 96.63
C SER A 109 -72.66 -35.87 95.66
N HIS A 110 -73.68 -36.72 95.82
CA HIS A 110 -75.00 -36.73 95.16
C HIS A 110 -75.02 -37.14 93.68
N GLY A 111 -75.70 -38.26 93.41
CA GLY A 111 -75.96 -38.71 92.05
C GLY A 111 -77.02 -37.84 91.38
N GLU A 112 -76.65 -37.24 90.25
CA GLU A 112 -77.59 -36.70 89.27
C GLU A 112 -78.44 -37.85 88.67
N PRO A 113 -79.65 -37.57 88.16
CA PRO A 113 -80.38 -38.56 87.39
C PRO A 113 -79.54 -38.93 86.15
N PRO A 114 -79.53 -40.21 85.73
CA PRO A 114 -78.66 -40.68 84.64
C PRO A 114 -78.89 -40.00 83.28
N ASP A 115 -79.92 -39.16 83.14
CA ASP A 115 -80.27 -38.41 81.93
C ASP A 115 -79.48 -37.09 81.79
N GLU A 116 -79.00 -36.49 82.88
CA GLU A 116 -78.27 -35.20 82.84
C GLU A 116 -76.76 -35.39 82.59
N GLU A 117 -76.13 -36.40 83.20
CA GLU A 117 -74.76 -36.81 82.87
C GLU A 117 -74.65 -37.25 81.39
N LEU A 118 -75.60 -38.07 80.91
CA LEU A 118 -75.68 -38.49 79.50
C LEU A 118 -75.79 -37.30 78.54
N LYS A 119 -76.43 -36.21 78.94
CA LYS A 119 -76.58 -35.00 78.13
C LYS A 119 -75.27 -34.20 78.05
N ILE A 120 -74.57 -34.05 79.17
CA ILE A 120 -73.22 -33.43 79.21
C ILE A 120 -72.24 -34.25 78.38
N GLU A 121 -72.30 -35.57 78.45
CA GLU A 121 -71.49 -36.47 77.63
C GLU A 121 -71.88 -36.41 76.14
N ASN A 122 -73.18 -36.28 75.81
CA ASN A 122 -73.63 -36.09 74.43
C ASN A 122 -73.10 -34.78 73.80
N ASP A 123 -73.09 -33.67 74.55
CA ASP A 123 -72.59 -32.40 74.06
C ASP A 123 -71.04 -32.35 74.01
N LYS A 124 -70.35 -33.07 74.91
CA LYS A 124 -68.90 -33.37 74.76
C LYS A 124 -68.62 -34.19 73.50
N LEU A 125 -69.43 -35.21 73.21
CA LEU A 125 -69.29 -36.02 71.99
C LEU A 125 -69.60 -35.21 70.72
N LYS A 126 -70.60 -34.33 70.72
CA LYS A 126 -70.86 -33.41 69.60
C LYS A 126 -69.71 -32.44 69.35
N THR A 127 -69.16 -31.85 70.41
CA THR A 127 -68.04 -30.90 70.27
C THR A 127 -66.76 -31.61 69.82
N ALA A 128 -66.48 -32.81 70.34
CA ALA A 128 -65.39 -33.66 69.85
C ALA A 128 -65.60 -34.10 68.39
N LEU A 129 -66.83 -34.42 67.97
CA LEU A 129 -67.16 -34.78 66.59
C LEU A 129 -67.01 -33.58 65.64
N ALA A 130 -67.44 -32.38 66.05
CA ALA A 130 -67.25 -31.14 65.30
C ALA A 130 -65.76 -30.77 65.18
N GLN A 131 -64.98 -30.94 66.25
CA GLN A 131 -63.53 -30.75 66.25
C GLN A 131 -62.83 -31.78 65.34
N SER A 132 -63.25 -33.04 65.39
CA SER A 132 -62.77 -34.10 64.50
C SER A 132 -63.07 -33.78 63.04
N SER A 133 -64.30 -33.36 62.71
CA SER A 133 -64.69 -32.92 61.36
C SER A 133 -63.86 -31.70 60.88
N SER A 134 -63.59 -30.74 61.76
CA SER A 134 -62.71 -29.60 61.45
C SER A 134 -61.26 -30.05 61.18
N ASN A 135 -60.75 -31.01 61.96
CA ASN A 135 -59.42 -31.58 61.73
C ASN A 135 -59.34 -32.35 60.41
N VAL A 136 -60.34 -33.20 60.08
CA VAL A 136 -60.41 -33.89 58.78
C VAL A 136 -60.34 -32.89 57.62
N LYS A 137 -61.13 -31.81 57.67
CA LYS A 137 -61.09 -30.75 56.64
C LYS A 137 -59.72 -30.08 56.51
N LYS A 138 -59.00 -29.84 57.61
CA LYS A 138 -57.63 -29.31 57.57
C LYS A 138 -56.67 -30.28 56.88
N TRP A 139 -56.76 -31.57 57.21
CA TRP A 139 -55.95 -32.61 56.57
C TRP A 139 -56.29 -32.77 55.08
N GLU A 140 -57.57 -32.66 54.70
CA GLU A 140 -58.00 -32.63 53.28
C GLU A 140 -57.41 -31.43 52.54
N THR A 141 -57.46 -30.22 53.11
CA THR A 141 -56.87 -29.04 52.47
C THR A 141 -55.35 -29.13 52.35
N GLU A 142 -54.66 -29.64 53.38
CA GLU A 142 -53.20 -29.78 53.36
C GLU A 142 -52.74 -30.88 52.39
N LEU A 143 -53.51 -31.96 52.29
CA LEU A 143 -53.26 -33.01 51.30
C LEU A 143 -53.40 -32.48 49.87
N GLU A 144 -54.35 -31.57 49.62
CA GLU A 144 -54.56 -30.97 48.31
C GLU A 144 -53.50 -29.90 47.97
N THR A 145 -53.09 -29.05 48.91
CA THR A 145 -51.97 -28.11 48.69
C THR A 145 -50.65 -28.87 48.45
N LEU A 146 -50.43 -29.99 49.14
CA LEU A 146 -49.27 -30.86 48.90
C LEU A 146 -49.31 -31.52 47.51
N ARG A 147 -50.49 -31.95 47.02
CA ARG A 147 -50.65 -32.44 45.63
C ARG A 147 -50.35 -31.35 44.61
N GLU A 148 -50.92 -30.17 44.78
CA GLU A 148 -50.70 -29.03 43.87
C GLU A 148 -49.23 -28.61 43.85
N ASN A 149 -48.56 -28.60 45.01
CA ASN A 149 -47.12 -28.31 45.11
C ASN A 149 -46.26 -29.39 44.46
N ASN A 150 -46.61 -30.66 44.61
CA ASN A 150 -45.91 -31.77 43.93
C ASN A 150 -46.07 -31.68 42.39
N ALA A 151 -47.27 -31.35 41.91
CA ALA A 151 -47.53 -31.10 40.49
C ALA A 151 -46.69 -29.91 39.98
N ARG A 152 -46.69 -28.77 40.68
CA ARG A 152 -45.85 -27.60 40.32
C ARG A 152 -44.36 -27.94 40.26
N LEU A 153 -43.84 -28.67 41.24
CA LEU A 153 -42.43 -29.12 41.25
C LEU A 153 -42.11 -30.07 40.08
N SER A 154 -43.04 -30.97 39.74
CA SER A 154 -42.89 -31.88 38.61
C SER A 154 -42.83 -31.14 37.26
N THR A 155 -43.69 -30.13 37.07
CA THR A 155 -43.65 -29.26 35.88
C THR A 155 -42.34 -28.47 35.81
N ALA A 156 -41.92 -27.82 36.90
CA ALA A 156 -40.68 -27.05 36.93
C ALA A 156 -39.43 -27.94 36.69
N LEU A 157 -39.44 -29.19 37.17
CA LEU A 157 -38.38 -30.15 36.87
C LEU A 157 -38.34 -30.51 35.37
N GLN A 158 -39.50 -30.76 34.76
CA GLN A 158 -39.60 -31.06 33.32
C GLN A 158 -39.13 -29.86 32.46
N GLU A 159 -39.54 -28.64 32.81
CA GLU A 159 -39.08 -27.41 32.15
C GLU A 159 -37.55 -27.21 32.29
N SER A 160 -36.99 -27.53 33.45
CA SER A 160 -35.54 -27.51 33.69
C SER A 160 -34.80 -28.53 32.83
N ILE A 161 -35.33 -29.76 32.70
CA ILE A 161 -34.78 -30.80 31.82
C ILE A 161 -34.78 -30.32 30.36
N SER A 162 -35.91 -29.85 29.84
CA SER A 162 -36.02 -29.33 28.48
C SER A 162 -35.13 -28.11 28.23
N SER A 163 -34.93 -27.25 29.24
CA SER A 163 -34.00 -26.13 29.19
C SER A 163 -32.54 -26.59 29.07
N VAL A 164 -32.13 -27.58 29.86
CA VAL A 164 -30.78 -28.18 29.77
C VAL A 164 -30.54 -28.83 28.40
N GLU A 165 -31.54 -29.50 27.83
CA GLU A 165 -31.46 -30.07 26.47
C GLU A 165 -31.39 -29.00 25.36
N HIS A 166 -32.06 -27.87 25.54
CA HIS A 166 -31.92 -26.72 24.64
C HIS A 166 -30.51 -26.13 24.70
N TRP A 167 -29.99 -25.86 25.91
CA TRP A 167 -28.63 -25.32 26.07
C TRP A 167 -27.54 -26.27 25.58
N LYS A 168 -27.69 -27.58 25.76
CA LYS A 168 -26.78 -28.58 25.18
C LYS A 168 -26.73 -28.51 23.65
N ARG A 169 -27.87 -28.35 22.98
CA ARG A 169 -27.93 -28.19 21.52
C ARG A 169 -27.25 -26.89 21.06
N GLN A 170 -27.58 -25.76 21.71
CA GLN A 170 -26.94 -24.46 21.41
C GLN A 170 -25.42 -24.50 21.61
N PHE A 171 -24.95 -25.15 22.67
CA PHE A 171 -23.52 -25.33 22.93
C PHE A 171 -22.81 -26.12 21.82
N LEU A 172 -23.42 -27.21 21.32
CA LEU A 172 -22.86 -27.99 20.22
C LEU A 172 -22.78 -27.16 18.93
N THR A 173 -23.84 -26.42 18.56
CA THR A 173 -23.80 -25.54 17.39
C THR A 173 -22.70 -24.48 17.50
N CYS A 174 -22.59 -23.80 18.64
CA CYS A 174 -21.54 -22.81 18.89
C CYS A 174 -20.12 -23.43 18.85
N LYS A 175 -19.98 -24.66 19.34
CA LYS A 175 -18.72 -25.41 19.25
C LYS A 175 -18.35 -25.73 17.80
N ASP A 176 -19.29 -26.25 17.02
CA ASP A 176 -19.07 -26.61 15.61
C ASP A 176 -18.74 -25.37 14.77
N GLU A 177 -19.41 -24.23 15.01
CA GLU A 177 -19.06 -22.93 14.43
C GLU A 177 -17.64 -22.48 14.83
N SER A 178 -17.26 -22.65 16.10
CA SER A 178 -15.91 -22.34 16.58
C SER A 178 -14.83 -23.23 15.96
N ASP A 179 -15.12 -24.51 15.73
CA ASP A 179 -14.22 -25.45 15.05
C ASP A 179 -14.09 -25.12 13.55
N GLN A 180 -15.18 -24.76 12.87
CA GLN A 180 -15.15 -24.26 11.49
C GLN A 180 -14.34 -22.96 11.35
N LEU A 181 -14.52 -22.01 12.27
CA LEU A 181 -13.76 -20.76 12.29
C LEU A 181 -12.25 -21.01 12.53
N ARG A 182 -11.89 -21.94 13.43
CA ARG A 182 -10.49 -22.37 13.62
C ARG A 182 -9.87 -22.91 12.34
N ILE A 183 -10.57 -23.80 11.63
CA ILE A 183 -10.12 -24.33 10.34
C ILE A 183 -9.94 -23.18 9.34
N LYS A 184 -10.91 -22.27 9.25
CA LYS A 184 -10.86 -21.17 8.29
C LYS A 184 -9.74 -20.15 8.58
N ILE A 185 -9.40 -19.94 9.85
CA ILE A 185 -8.23 -19.14 10.23
C ILE A 185 -6.95 -19.80 9.71
N GLY A 186 -6.75 -21.10 9.95
CA GLY A 186 -5.58 -21.83 9.46
C GLY A 186 -5.45 -21.85 7.92
N GLU A 187 -6.58 -21.96 7.20
CA GLU A 187 -6.58 -21.80 5.73
C GLU A 187 -6.12 -20.42 5.28
N LEU A 188 -6.53 -19.36 5.98
CA LEU A 188 -6.17 -17.97 5.65
C LEU A 188 -4.72 -17.66 6.03
N GLU A 189 -4.23 -18.20 7.15
CA GLU A 189 -2.82 -18.12 7.56
C GLU A 189 -1.92 -18.77 6.49
N ALA A 190 -2.24 -19.99 6.04
CA ALA A 190 -1.51 -20.66 4.97
C ALA A 190 -1.55 -19.90 3.62
N GLN A 191 -2.66 -19.21 3.32
CA GLN A 191 -2.74 -18.33 2.13
C GLN A 191 -1.87 -17.07 2.27
N CYS A 192 -1.80 -16.48 3.46
CA CYS A 192 -0.91 -15.35 3.74
C CYS A 192 0.58 -15.74 3.56
N ASP A 193 0.98 -16.90 4.09
CA ASP A 193 2.34 -17.43 3.94
C ASP A 193 2.71 -17.62 2.45
N GLU A 194 1.79 -18.13 1.64
CA GLU A 194 2.03 -18.33 0.20
C GLU A 194 2.10 -17.00 -0.57
N ILE A 195 1.24 -16.03 -0.22
CA ILE A 195 1.30 -14.66 -0.76
C ILE A 195 2.63 -13.99 -0.39
N GLU A 196 3.19 -14.25 0.80
CA GLU A 196 4.49 -13.71 1.20
C GLU A 196 5.65 -14.35 0.43
N LYS A 197 5.66 -15.68 0.24
CA LYS A 197 6.65 -16.36 -0.63
C LYS A 197 6.61 -15.83 -2.06
N GLU A 198 5.42 -15.67 -2.62
CA GLU A 198 5.26 -15.16 -3.99
C GLU A 198 5.66 -13.68 -4.07
N ARG A 199 5.44 -12.88 -3.01
CA ARG A 199 5.95 -11.51 -2.93
C ARG A 199 7.48 -11.47 -2.93
N GLU A 200 8.16 -12.33 -2.17
CA GLU A 200 9.63 -12.40 -2.19
C GLU A 200 10.16 -12.90 -3.55
N ARG A 201 9.50 -13.90 -4.16
CA ARG A 201 9.82 -14.35 -5.51
C ARG A 201 9.71 -13.21 -6.53
N ASN A 202 8.67 -12.39 -6.45
CA ASN A 202 8.50 -11.23 -7.32
C ASN A 202 9.54 -10.12 -7.05
N LYS A 203 10.01 -9.92 -5.82
CA LYS A 203 11.13 -9.00 -5.55
C LYS A 203 12.42 -9.46 -6.23
N GLU A 204 12.76 -10.75 -6.14
CA GLU A 204 13.98 -11.27 -6.78
C GLU A 204 13.88 -11.22 -8.31
N LEU A 205 12.70 -11.53 -8.88
CA LEU A 205 12.46 -11.36 -10.32
C LEU A 205 12.59 -9.90 -10.78
N ASN A 206 12.05 -8.93 -10.03
CA ASN A 206 12.22 -7.51 -10.34
C ASN A 206 13.68 -7.07 -10.26
N LYS A 207 14.44 -7.54 -9.26
CA LYS A 207 15.88 -7.29 -9.16
C LYS A 207 16.63 -7.86 -10.36
N ARG A 208 16.32 -9.10 -10.77
CA ARG A 208 16.95 -9.71 -11.94
C ARG A 208 16.59 -9.03 -13.25
N LEU A 209 15.37 -8.49 -13.38
CA LEU A 209 14.98 -7.65 -14.51
C LEU A 209 15.82 -6.36 -14.57
N GLN A 210 15.98 -5.65 -13.45
CA GLN A 210 16.82 -4.44 -13.39
C GLN A 210 18.30 -4.73 -13.72
N GLU A 211 18.85 -5.85 -13.26
CA GLU A 211 20.21 -6.29 -13.64
C GLU A 211 20.33 -6.52 -15.16
N LEU A 212 19.33 -7.15 -15.79
CA LEU A 212 19.31 -7.40 -17.24
C LEU A 212 19.07 -6.11 -18.05
N GLU A 213 18.27 -5.17 -17.56
CA GLU A 213 18.05 -3.87 -18.19
C GLU A 213 19.35 -3.05 -18.25
N VAL A 214 20.17 -3.08 -17.19
CA VAL A 214 21.50 -2.45 -17.17
C VAL A 214 22.47 -3.19 -18.11
N GLU A 215 22.50 -4.52 -18.09
CA GLU A 215 23.35 -5.32 -19.00
C GLU A 215 23.02 -5.04 -20.49
N ILE A 216 21.74 -4.83 -20.82
CA ILE A 216 21.31 -4.43 -22.16
C ILE A 216 21.80 -3.02 -22.49
N GLN A 217 21.65 -2.04 -21.59
CA GLN A 217 22.12 -0.66 -21.82
C GLN A 217 23.63 -0.59 -22.04
N ASP A 218 24.42 -1.33 -21.26
CA ASP A 218 25.88 -1.42 -21.44
C ASP A 218 26.22 -2.02 -22.82
N LYS A 219 25.48 -3.04 -23.26
CA LYS A 219 25.66 -3.67 -24.58
C LYS A 219 25.22 -2.78 -25.74
N GLU A 220 24.17 -1.98 -25.57
CA GLU A 220 23.75 -0.98 -26.55
C GLU A 220 24.80 0.12 -26.71
N ALA A 221 25.42 0.58 -25.61
CA ALA A 221 26.52 1.53 -25.65
C ALA A 221 27.77 0.96 -26.34
N GLU A 222 28.17 -0.28 -26.02
CA GLU A 222 29.27 -0.99 -26.68
C GLU A 222 29.04 -1.13 -28.19
N LEU A 223 27.82 -1.52 -28.61
CA LEU A 223 27.45 -1.60 -30.02
C LEU A 223 27.50 -0.25 -30.73
N GLU A 224 27.11 0.83 -30.07
CA GLU A 224 27.13 2.17 -30.65
C GLU A 224 28.56 2.71 -30.81
N ASP A 225 29.48 2.42 -29.89
CA ASP A 225 30.90 2.75 -30.06
C ASP A 225 31.57 1.88 -31.15
N LEU A 226 31.21 0.60 -31.27
CA LEU A 226 31.66 -0.25 -32.38
C LEU A 226 31.15 0.24 -33.74
N ARG A 227 29.94 0.80 -33.82
CA ARG A 227 29.43 1.45 -35.06
C ARG A 227 30.28 2.65 -35.44
N LYS A 228 30.56 3.57 -34.51
CA LYS A 228 31.43 4.74 -34.76
C LYS A 228 32.83 4.32 -35.22
N GLN A 229 33.39 3.24 -34.65
CA GLN A 229 34.67 2.69 -35.11
C GLN A 229 34.57 2.11 -36.52
N SER A 230 33.47 1.44 -36.87
CA SER A 230 33.22 0.92 -38.22
C SER A 230 33.12 2.03 -39.27
N GLU A 231 32.58 3.20 -38.92
CA GLU A 231 32.48 4.37 -39.80
C GLU A 231 33.84 5.02 -40.11
N LEU A 232 34.87 4.81 -39.29
CA LEU A 232 36.22 5.34 -39.51
C LEU A 232 36.93 4.64 -40.69
N LEU A 233 36.64 3.36 -40.94
CA LEU A 233 37.31 2.59 -42.01
C LEU A 233 36.96 3.14 -43.42
N PRO A 234 35.68 3.38 -43.79
CA PRO A 234 35.33 4.06 -45.04
C PRO A 234 35.95 5.47 -45.18
N GLN A 235 36.04 6.24 -44.08
CA GLN A 235 36.66 7.57 -44.11
C GLN A 235 38.15 7.47 -44.45
N LEU A 236 38.88 6.56 -43.80
CA LEU A 236 40.30 6.31 -44.08
C LEU A 236 40.52 5.76 -45.50
N MET A 237 39.61 4.92 -46.01
CA MET A 237 39.65 4.45 -47.41
C MET A 237 39.50 5.62 -48.39
N ALA A 238 38.54 6.52 -48.18
CA ALA A 238 38.35 7.70 -49.02
C ALA A 238 39.54 8.68 -48.96
N GLU A 239 40.19 8.82 -47.80
CA GLU A 239 41.44 9.60 -47.68
C GLU A 239 42.57 8.97 -48.49
N CYS A 240 42.77 7.65 -48.39
CA CYS A 240 43.75 6.89 -49.18
C CYS A 240 43.49 7.00 -50.70
N GLU A 241 42.23 6.93 -51.13
CA GLU A 241 41.84 7.12 -52.53
C GLU A 241 42.20 8.54 -53.03
N SER A 242 41.80 9.59 -52.29
CA SER A 242 42.14 10.98 -52.70
C SER A 242 43.64 11.27 -52.65
N MET A 243 44.40 10.60 -51.76
CA MET A 243 45.85 10.74 -51.70
C MET A 243 46.54 10.01 -52.86
N THR A 244 45.99 8.88 -53.30
CA THR A 244 46.44 8.14 -54.48
C THR A 244 46.18 8.95 -55.76
N GLU A 245 45.00 9.55 -55.90
CA GLU A 245 44.66 10.45 -57.02
C GLU A 245 45.63 11.65 -57.10
N LYS A 246 45.85 12.35 -55.97
CA LYS A 246 46.82 13.46 -55.90
C LYS A 246 48.25 13.06 -56.23
N LEU A 247 48.66 11.84 -55.85
CA LEU A 247 49.96 11.29 -56.19
C LEU A 247 50.07 11.06 -57.70
N GLN A 248 49.08 10.38 -58.30
CA GLN A 248 49.02 10.11 -59.73
C GLN A 248 49.00 11.42 -60.57
N ASP A 249 48.23 12.42 -60.16
CA ASP A 249 48.24 13.76 -60.75
C ASP A 249 49.60 14.44 -60.66
N SER A 250 50.36 14.21 -59.58
CA SER A 250 51.71 14.74 -59.43
C SER A 250 52.74 13.98 -60.25
N GLU A 251 52.56 12.67 -60.43
CA GLU A 251 53.40 11.83 -61.30
C GLU A 251 53.24 12.22 -62.77
N ILE A 252 51.99 12.41 -63.25
CA ILE A 252 51.71 12.87 -64.62
C ILE A 252 52.34 14.25 -64.86
N ARG A 253 52.17 15.21 -63.93
CA ARG A 253 52.80 16.53 -64.05
C ARG A 253 54.32 16.47 -64.03
N ASN A 254 54.92 15.57 -63.25
CA ASN A 254 56.37 15.34 -63.28
C ASN A 254 56.82 14.77 -64.62
N GLN A 255 56.11 13.79 -65.18
CA GLN A 255 56.40 13.24 -66.51
C GLN A 255 56.34 14.33 -67.57
N GLU A 256 55.29 15.16 -67.62
CA GLU A 256 55.20 16.29 -68.54
C GLU A 256 56.37 17.28 -68.40
N LEU A 257 56.81 17.56 -67.17
CA LEU A 257 57.95 18.44 -66.90
C LEU A 257 59.27 17.81 -67.37
N GLU A 258 59.47 16.51 -67.17
CA GLU A 258 60.60 15.77 -67.72
C GLU A 258 60.63 15.81 -69.25
N GLU A 259 59.49 15.67 -69.92
CA GLU A 259 59.38 15.78 -71.38
C GLU A 259 59.69 17.20 -71.89
N LYS A 260 59.18 18.23 -71.18
CA LYS A 260 59.51 19.64 -71.46
C LYS A 260 61.01 19.89 -71.30
N VAL A 261 61.63 19.38 -70.23
CA VAL A 261 63.09 19.46 -70.02
C VAL A 261 63.87 18.71 -71.10
N ARG A 262 63.41 17.53 -71.53
CA ARG A 262 64.03 16.73 -72.60
C ARG A 262 64.01 17.48 -73.94
N THR A 263 62.87 18.10 -74.27
CA THR A 263 62.70 18.94 -75.47
C THR A 263 63.60 20.17 -75.43
N LEU A 264 63.58 20.94 -74.35
CA LEU A 264 64.42 22.13 -74.19
C LEU A 264 65.93 21.81 -74.26
N ARG A 265 66.36 20.65 -73.73
CA ARG A 265 67.75 20.18 -73.89
C ARG A 265 68.11 19.91 -75.35
N LYS A 266 67.22 19.26 -76.11
CA LYS A 266 67.39 19.01 -77.55
C LYS A 266 67.49 20.33 -78.34
N ASP A 267 66.59 21.28 -78.10
CA ASP A 267 66.58 22.58 -78.77
C ASP A 267 67.85 23.40 -78.45
N MET A 268 68.31 23.35 -77.20
CA MET A 268 69.57 23.96 -76.75
C MET A 268 70.77 23.34 -77.47
N ASP A 269 70.84 22.00 -77.56
CA ASP A 269 71.92 21.32 -78.27
C ASP A 269 71.86 21.60 -79.78
N GLU A 270 70.69 21.59 -80.42
CA GLU A 270 70.56 22.00 -81.83
C GLU A 270 71.01 23.45 -82.06
N SER A 271 70.68 24.36 -81.13
CA SER A 271 71.16 25.75 -81.16
C SER A 271 72.68 25.83 -81.01
N ARG A 272 73.27 25.01 -80.14
CA ARG A 272 74.73 24.88 -79.95
C ARG A 272 75.41 24.36 -81.21
N HIS A 273 74.83 23.38 -81.91
CA HIS A 273 75.34 22.87 -83.18
C HIS A 273 75.24 23.93 -84.29
N ARG A 274 74.09 24.63 -84.41
CA ARG A 274 73.91 25.75 -85.36
C ARG A 274 74.92 26.87 -85.13
N HIS A 275 75.14 27.28 -83.88
CA HIS A 275 76.15 28.28 -83.53
C HIS A 275 77.57 27.79 -83.82
N GLY A 276 77.88 26.52 -83.56
CA GLY A 276 79.16 25.91 -83.89
C GLY A 276 79.43 25.88 -85.40
N HIS A 277 78.40 25.58 -86.21
CA HIS A 277 78.48 25.59 -87.67
C HIS A 277 78.72 27.01 -88.21
N LEU A 278 77.92 27.99 -87.80
CA LEU A 278 78.11 29.41 -88.15
C LEU A 278 79.51 29.91 -87.77
N LYS A 279 80.06 29.47 -86.62
CA LYS A 279 81.42 29.81 -86.20
C LYS A 279 82.50 29.19 -87.11
N LEU A 280 82.27 27.99 -87.64
CA LEU A 280 83.15 27.37 -88.64
C LEU A 280 83.07 28.07 -90.00
N GLU A 281 81.86 28.43 -90.45
CA GLU A 281 81.66 29.21 -91.67
C GLU A 281 82.33 30.59 -91.58
N LEU A 282 82.13 31.32 -90.48
CA LEU A 282 82.82 32.59 -90.21
C LEU A 282 84.34 32.44 -90.22
N LYS A 283 84.88 31.36 -89.62
CA LYS A 283 86.32 31.07 -89.68
C LYS A 283 86.79 30.77 -91.11
N HIS A 284 85.99 30.06 -91.91
CA HIS A 284 86.30 29.81 -93.31
C HIS A 284 86.29 31.10 -94.14
N PHE A 285 85.27 31.95 -93.97
CA PHE A 285 85.22 33.27 -94.61
C PHE A 285 86.43 34.13 -94.24
N LEU A 286 86.81 34.18 -92.95
CA LEU A 286 88.01 34.89 -92.49
C LEU A 286 89.27 34.37 -93.19
N ASN A 287 89.52 33.06 -93.19
CA ASN A 287 90.66 32.47 -93.91
C ASN A 287 90.67 32.81 -95.41
N VAL A 288 89.50 32.89 -96.07
CA VAL A 288 89.38 33.27 -97.48
C VAL A 288 89.61 34.78 -97.69
N PHE A 289 89.22 35.63 -96.72
CA PHE A 289 89.56 37.05 -96.73
C PHE A 289 91.06 37.26 -96.51
N ASP A 290 91.69 36.54 -95.58
CA ASP A 290 93.14 36.60 -95.34
C ASP A 290 93.92 36.21 -96.61
N ALA A 291 93.56 35.09 -97.25
CA ALA A 291 94.18 34.68 -98.52
C ALA A 291 93.99 35.74 -99.63
N LYS A 292 92.81 36.36 -99.74
CA LYS A 292 92.59 37.46 -100.71
C LYS A 292 93.33 38.74 -100.35
N MET A 293 93.59 38.99 -99.07
CA MET A 293 94.41 40.11 -98.61
C MET A 293 95.88 39.87 -98.98
N ASP A 294 96.37 38.63 -98.86
CA ASP A 294 97.70 38.22 -99.32
C ASP A 294 97.81 38.36 -100.85
N ASP A 295 96.84 37.83 -101.63
CA ASP A 295 96.77 37.99 -103.09
C ASP A 295 96.82 39.48 -103.50
N LEU A 296 96.03 40.34 -102.85
CA LEU A 296 96.03 41.78 -103.07
C LEU A 296 97.36 42.43 -102.67
N HIS A 297 98.02 41.93 -101.63
CA HIS A 297 99.32 42.43 -101.20
C HIS A 297 100.41 42.04 -102.21
N GLU A 298 100.40 40.83 -102.75
CA GLU A 298 101.27 40.39 -103.84
C GLU A 298 101.04 41.22 -105.11
N LEU A 299 99.78 41.42 -105.51
CA LEU A 299 99.39 42.29 -106.63
C LEU A 299 99.93 43.72 -106.46
N ARG A 300 99.81 44.27 -105.24
CA ARG A 300 100.34 45.59 -104.90
C ARG A 300 101.88 45.63 -105.01
N GLN A 301 102.57 44.60 -104.54
CA GLN A 301 104.03 44.49 -104.68
C GLN A 301 104.47 44.30 -106.14
N GLY A 302 103.73 43.54 -106.94
CA GLY A 302 103.96 43.34 -108.37
C GLY A 302 103.77 44.63 -109.17
N LEU A 303 102.70 45.38 -108.90
CA LEU A 303 102.48 46.71 -109.47
C LEU A 303 103.58 47.70 -109.08
N SER A 304 104.04 47.69 -107.82
CA SER A 304 105.19 48.50 -107.39
C SER A 304 106.49 48.13 -108.10
N LYS A 305 106.70 46.87 -108.50
CA LYS A 305 107.86 46.47 -109.32
C LYS A 305 107.75 46.95 -110.76
N LEU A 306 106.57 46.83 -111.38
CA LEU A 306 106.30 47.38 -112.72
C LEU A 306 106.41 48.91 -112.78
N GLN A 307 106.29 49.60 -111.64
CA GLN A 307 106.48 51.05 -111.51
C GLN A 307 107.96 51.46 -111.33
N ILE A 308 108.89 50.50 -111.26
CA ILE A 308 110.35 50.72 -111.21
C ILE A 308 111.01 50.45 -112.57
N ASP A 309 110.35 49.69 -113.46
CA ASP A 309 110.84 49.36 -114.81
C ASP A 309 110.33 50.33 -115.92
N ASN A 310 110.09 51.60 -115.57
CA ASN A 310 109.59 52.68 -116.44
C ASN A 310 110.24 54.03 -116.08
#